data_AF-A0A957ZCR9-F1
#
_entry.id   AF-A0A957ZCR9-F1
#
_cell.length_a   1.000
_cell.length_b   1.000
_cell.length_c   1.000
_cell.angle_alpha   90.00
_cell.angle_beta   90.00
_cell.angle_gamma   90.00
#
_symmetry.space_group_name_H-M   'P 1'
#
loop_
_entity.id
_entity.type
_entity.pdbx_description
1 polymer ?
#
loop_
_entity_poly.entity_id
_entity_poly.type
_entity_poly.pdbx_seq_one_letter_code
_entity_poly.pdbx_strand_id
1 'polypeptide(L)' 'MKYHLITLGCPKNEVDSDGMEMTLRAANIQATADADDADVLIVNTCGFLEA' A
#
# COMPACT_ATOMS: atom_id res chain seq x y z
N MET A 1 9.50 10.21 7.20
CA MET A 1 9.42 8.91 6.50
C MET A 1 8.17 8.92 5.64
N LYS A 2 8.32 8.69 4.34
CA LYS A 2 7.27 8.67 3.34
C LYS A 2 7.07 7.24 2.82
N TYR A 3 5.83 6.86 2.56
CA TYR A 3 5.51 5.59 1.92
C TYR A 3 4.70 5.79 0.65
N HIS A 4 4.87 4.88 -0.30
CA HIS A 4 4.00 4.73 -1.46
C HIS A 4 3.41 3.32 -1.46
N LEU A 5 2.07 3.23 -1.50
CA LEU A 5 1.34 1.96 -1.51
C LEU A 5 0.71 1.72 -2.87
N ILE A 6 1.09 0.61 -3.50
CA ILE A 6 0.52 0.13 -4.75
C ILE A 6 -0.37 -1.07 -4.44
N THR A 7 -1.65 -0.95 -4.79
CA THR A 7 -2.63 -2.02 -4.67
C THR A 7 -2.83 -2.69 -6.03
N LEU A 8 -2.61 -4.00 -6.07
CA LEU A 8 -2.85 -4.87 -7.22
C LEU A 8 -3.74 -6.04 -6.78
N GLY A 9 -4.34 -6.72 -7.75
CA GLY A 9 -5.11 -7.94 -7.50
C GLY A 9 -6.62 -7.69 -7.48
N CYS A 10 -7.27 -8.10 -6.40
CA CYS A 10 -8.73 -8.15 -6.31
C CYS A 10 -9.28 -7.15 -5.28
N PRO A 11 -10.61 -6.97 -5.18
CA PRO A 11 -11.22 -6.02 -4.24
C PRO A 11 -10.83 -6.26 -2.76
N LYS A 12 -10.40 -7.47 -2.40
CA LYS A 12 -9.86 -7.72 -1.06
C LYS A 12 -8.56 -6.95 -0.82
N ASN A 13 -7.68 -6.87 -1.82
CA ASN A 13 -6.44 -6.10 -1.70
C ASN A 13 -6.73 -4.60 -1.56
N GLU A 14 -7.81 -4.08 -2.13
CA GLU A 14 -8.25 -2.69 -1.93
C GLU A 14 -8.64 -2.44 -0.46
N VAL A 15 -9.52 -3.27 0.09
CA VAL A 15 -9.95 -3.16 1.50
C VAL A 15 -8.78 -3.34 2.47
N ASP A 16 -7.88 -4.30 2.20
CA ASP A 16 -6.69 -4.52 3.03
C ASP A 16 -5.74 -3.29 2.95
N SER A 17 -5.63 -2.67 1.79
CA SER A 17 -4.80 -1.47 1.58
C SER A 17 -5.35 -0.24 2.27
N ASP A 18 -6.67 -0.06 2.31
CA ASP A 18 -7.31 1.00 3.10
C ASP A 18 -6.97 0.83 4.60
N GLY A 19 -6.97 -0.41 5.11
CA GLY A 19 -6.56 -0.71 6.49
C GLY A 19 -5.08 -0.40 6.76
N MET A 20 -4.20 -0.71 5.82
CA MET A 20 -2.78 -0.35 5.90
C MET A 20 -2.58 1.17 5.90
N GLU A 21 -3.26 1.90 5.01
CA GLU A 21 -3.26 3.37 4.95
C GLU A 21 -3.67 3.99 6.28
N MET A 22 -4.77 3.51 6.89
CA MET A 22 -5.22 3.98 8.20
C MET A 22 -4.15 3.78 9.28
N THR A 23 -3.51 2.62 9.30
CA THR A 23 -2.48 2.28 10.29
C THR A 23 -1.22 3.16 10.12
N LEU A 24 -0.75 3.34 8.88
CA LEU A 24 0.44 4.13 8.57
C LEU A 24 0.21 5.62 8.87
N ARG A 25 -0.98 6.15 8.53
CA ARG A 25 -1.38 7.52 8.86
C ARG A 25 -1.47 7.74 10.37
N ALA A 26 -2.05 6.79 11.12
CA ALA A 26 -2.11 6.84 12.58
C ALA A 26 -0.71 6.85 13.24
N ALA A 27 0.28 6.27 12.57
CA ALA A 27 1.68 6.31 12.98
C ALA A 27 2.45 7.57 12.52
N ASN A 28 1.76 8.58 11.96
CA ASN A 28 2.35 9.80 11.39
C ASN A 28 3.37 9.53 10.25
N ILE A 29 3.22 8.43 9.51
CA ILE A 29 3.99 8.17 8.29
C ILE A 29 3.26 8.83 7.13
N GLN A 30 3.97 9.58 6.31
CA GLN A 30 3.37 10.40 5.26
C GLN A 30 3.19 9.59 3.97
N ALA A 31 1.99 9.61 3.40
CA ALA A 31 1.77 9.04 2.07
C ALA A 31 2.36 9.96 0.99
N THR A 32 2.93 9.38 -0.06
CA THR A 32 3.29 10.08 -1.30
C THR A 32 2.67 9.38 -2.50
N ALA A 33 2.29 10.14 -3.51
CA ALA A 33 1.78 9.61 -4.79
C ALA A 33 2.92 9.29 -5.77
N ASP A 34 4.14 9.74 -5.48
CA ASP A 34 5.33 9.51 -6.29
C ASP A 34 6.20 8.43 -5.63
N ALA A 35 6.42 7.33 -6.34
CA ALA A 35 7.24 6.22 -5.85
C ALA A 35 8.71 6.62 -5.67
N ASP A 36 9.22 7.57 -6.45
CA ASP A 36 10.61 8.03 -6.36
C ASP A 36 10.86 8.93 -5.14
N ASP A 37 9.81 9.50 -4.55
CA ASP A 37 9.84 10.31 -3.33
C ASP A 37 9.53 9.47 -2.06
N ALA A 38 9.36 8.15 -2.20
CA ALA A 38 9.05 7.27 -1.07
C ALA A 38 10.33 6.72 -0.41
N ASP A 39 10.37 6.72 0.92
CA ASP A 39 11.40 5.99 1.68
C ASP A 39 11.11 4.48 1.68
N VAL A 40 9.82 4.10 1.57
CA VAL A 40 9.34 2.71 1.54
C VAL A 40 8.27 2.55 0.46
N LEU A 41 8.47 1.55 -0.40
CA LEU A 41 7.47 1.10 -1.37
C LEU A 41 6.77 -0.16 -0.84
N ILE A 42 5.43 -0.15 -0.82
CA ILE A 42 4.61 -1.30 -0.43
C ILE A 42 3.79 -1.72 -1.64
N VAL A 43 3.86 -3.00 -2.00
CA VAL A 43 3.03 -3.58 -3.07
C VAL A 43 2.14 -4.66 -2.46
N ASN A 44 0.83 -4.42 -2.43
CA ASN A 44 -0.16 -5.39 -2.01
C ASN A 44 -0.73 -6.11 -3.22
N THR A 45 -0.56 -7.42 -3.32
CA THR A 45 -1.00 -8.21 -4.47
C THR A 45 -1.52 -9.58 -4.05
N CYS A 46 -2.20 -10.27 -4.95
CA CYS A 46 -2.62 -11.65 -4.75
C CYS A 46 -1.42 -12.59 -4.81
N GLY A 47 -1.25 -13.43 -3.77
CA GLY A 47 -0.20 -14.46 -3.74
C GLY A 47 -0.49 -15.67 -4.64
N PHE A 48 -1.77 -15.87 -5.01
CA PHE A 48 -2.20 -16.87 -5.98
C PHE A 48 -2.88 -16.15 -7.12
N LEU A 49 -2.20 -16.13 -8.26
CA LEU A 49 -2.82 -15.87 -9.55
C LEU A 49 -3.20 -17.25 -10.12
N GLU A 50 -4.27 -17.32 -10.92
CA GLU A 50 -4.83 -18.57 -11.47
C GLU A 50 -3.77 -19.62 -11.84
N ALA A 51 -4.03 -20.89 -11.49
CA ALA A 51 -3.20 -22.04 -11.85
C ALA A 51 -3.43 -22.50 -13.29
#